data_AF-A0A1I1B8C5-F1
#
_entry.id   AF-A0A1I1B8C5-F1
#
_cell.length_a   1.000
_cell.length_b   1.000
_cell.length_c   1.000
_cell.angle_alpha   90.00
_cell.angle_beta   90.00
_cell.angle_gamma   90.00
#
_symmetry.space_group_name_H-M   'P 1'
#
loop_
_entity.id
_entity.type
_entity.pdbx_description
1 polymer ?
#
loop_
_entity_poly.entity_id
_entity_poly.type
_entity_poly.pdbx_seq_one_letter_code
_entity_poly.pdbx_strand_id
1 'polypeptide(L)' 'MADKKMYYAFEDPFGTTMEFKATSLRQAMVIKKKKAEAIGKPKEAFELTSIRKKPTQSE' A
#
# COMPACT_ATOMS: atom_id res chain seq x y z
N MET A 1 -22.79 1.68 0.74
CA MET A 1 -21.67 0.71 0.79
C MET A 1 -20.48 1.43 1.41
N ALA A 2 -20.11 1.13 2.66
CA ALA A 2 -18.94 1.74 3.30
C ALA A 2 -17.70 1.49 2.43
N ASP A 3 -16.97 2.55 2.12
CA ASP A 3 -15.78 2.51 1.27
C ASP A 3 -14.77 1.54 1.91
N LYS A 4 -14.80 0.26 1.49
CA LYS A 4 -14.01 -0.86 2.05
C LYS A 4 -12.51 -0.74 1.74
N LYS A 5 -12.06 0.47 1.36
CA LYS A 5 -10.68 0.77 1.02
C LYS A 5 -9.88 0.89 2.31
N MET A 6 -8.83 0.08 2.41
CA MET A 6 -7.80 0.19 3.44
C MET A 6 -6.58 0.89 2.84
N TYR A 7 -5.83 1.57 3.69
CA TYR A 7 -4.51 2.08 3.38
C TYR A 7 -3.50 0.97 3.59
N TYR A 8 -2.66 0.75 2.60
CA TYR A 8 -1.53 -0.17 2.65
C TYR A 8 -0.27 0.67 2.48
N ALA A 9 0.64 0.56 3.44
CA ALA A 9 1.95 1.19 3.42
C ALA A 9 3.00 0.11 3.18
N PHE A 10 3.84 0.33 2.19
CA PHE A 10 4.98 -0.51 1.88
C PHE A 10 6.26 0.28 1.99
N GLU A 11 7.33 -0.29 2.51
CA GLU A 11 8.60 0.40 2.69
C GLU A 11 9.74 -0.43 2.11
N ASP A 12 10.71 0.24 1.49
CA ASP A 12 11.93 -0.42 1.05
C ASP A 12 13.07 -0.24 2.05
N PRO A 13 14.10 -1.11 2.06
CA PRO A 13 15.20 -1.03 3.02
C PRO A 13 16.04 0.25 2.87
N PHE A 14 15.81 1.04 1.82
CA PHE A 14 16.43 2.34 1.61
C PHE A 14 15.60 3.50 2.18
N GLY A 15 14.46 3.23 2.85
CA GLY A 15 13.62 4.23 3.51
C GLY A 15 12.56 4.90 2.61
N THR A 16 12.28 4.33 1.44
CA THR A 16 11.23 4.77 0.51
C THR A 16 9.89 4.16 0.92
N THR A 17 8.98 4.98 1.43
CA THR A 17 7.63 4.53 1.78
C THR A 17 6.63 4.79 0.65
N MET A 18 5.83 3.79 0.32
CA MET A 18 4.76 3.80 -0.66
C MET A 18 3.42 3.47 0.02
N GLU A 19 2.63 4.50 0.28
CA GLU A 19 1.27 4.36 0.81
C GLU A 19 0.21 4.54 -0.30
N PHE A 20 -0.83 3.70 -0.28
CA PHE A 20 -1.99 3.83 -1.15
C PHE A 20 -3.22 3.07 -0.66
N LYS A 21 -4.39 3.46 -1.16
CA LYS A 21 -5.67 2.80 -0.86
C LYS A 21 -5.93 1.61 -1.78
N ALA A 22 -6.36 0.50 -1.22
CA ALA A 22 -6.86 -0.66 -1.97
C ALA A 22 -8.02 -1.32 -1.24
N THR A 23 -8.90 -2.02 -1.97
CA THR A 23 -10.00 -2.78 -1.33
C THR A 23 -9.54 -4.12 -0.77
N SER A 24 -8.41 -4.65 -1.29
CA SER A 24 -7.84 -5.95 -0.91
C SER A 24 -6.32 -5.93 -0.99
N LEU A 25 -5.66 -6.79 -0.21
CA LEU A 25 -4.20 -6.97 -0.23
C LEU A 25 -3.68 -7.33 -1.64
N ARG A 26 -4.42 -8.16 -2.38
CA ARG A 26 -4.05 -8.54 -3.76
C ARG A 26 -4.03 -7.33 -4.70
N GLN A 27 -5.03 -6.44 -4.59
CA GLN A 27 -5.04 -5.19 -5.35
C GLN A 27 -3.88 -4.28 -4.89
N ALA A 28 -3.59 -4.26 -3.59
CA ALA A 28 -2.49 -3.49 -3.05
C ALA A 28 -1.13 -3.95 -3.62
N MET A 29 -0.89 -5.26 -3.70
CA MET A 29 0.32 -5.83 -4.30
C MET A 29 0.45 -5.50 -5.80
N VAL A 30 -0.66 -5.46 -6.56
CA VAL A 30 -0.63 -5.06 -7.98
C VAL A 30 -0.25 -3.58 -8.11
N ILE A 31 -0.82 -2.71 -7.28
CA ILE A 31 -0.45 -1.28 -7.25
C ILE A 31 1.01 -1.12 -6.86
N LYS A 32 1.48 -1.85 -5.84
CA LYS A 32 2.89 -1.89 -5.43
C LYS A 32 3.80 -2.26 -6.58
N LYS A 33 3.48 -3.34 -7.31
CA LYS A 33 4.26 -3.82 -8.46
C LYS A 33 4.37 -2.75 -9.53
N LYS A 34 3.25 -2.14 -9.93
CA LYS A 34 3.23 -1.08 -10.95
C LYS A 34 4.03 0.15 -10.53
N LYS A 35 3.88 0.59 -9.28
CA LYS A 35 4.64 1.73 -8.75
C LYS A 35 6.13 1.43 -8.65
N ALA A 36 6.51 0.23 -8.21
CA ALA A 36 7.90 -0.22 -8.15
C ALA A 36 8.53 -0.27 -9.57
N GLU A 37 7.81 -0.82 -10.55
CA GLU A 37 8.22 -0.82 -11.96
C GLU A 37 8.39 0.60 -12.51
N ALA A 38 7.50 1.54 -12.17
CA ALA A 38 7.58 2.92 -12.63
C ALA A 38 8.80 3.69 -12.10
N ILE A 39 9.31 3.32 -10.91
CA ILE A 39 10.52 3.91 -10.31
C ILE A 39 11.78 3.06 -10.54
N GLY A 40 11.68 2.01 -11.38
CA GLY A 40 12.80 1.12 -11.69
C GLY A 40 13.28 0.26 -10.52
N LYS A 41 12.46 0.07 -9.48
CA LYS A 41 12.79 -0.77 -8.31
C LYS A 41 12.07 -2.12 -8.37
N PRO A 42 12.68 -3.21 -7.88
CA PRO A 42 12.01 -4.50 -7.81
C PRO A 42 10.87 -4.46 -6.78
N LYS A 43 9.75 -5.10 -7.10
CA LYS A 43 8.60 -5.22 -6.18
C LYS A 43 8.97 -5.90 -4.85
N GLU A 44 10.01 -6.73 -4.84
CA GLU A 44 10.51 -7.44 -3.65
C GLU A 44 11.28 -6.51 -2.70
N ALA A 45 11.79 -5.38 -3.19
CA ALA A 45 12.44 -4.41 -2.32
C ALA A 45 11.46 -3.75 -1.35
N PHE A 46 10.15 -3.73 -1.66
CA PHE A 46 9.16 -3.13 -0.79
C PHE A 46 8.51 -4.19 0.09
N GLU A 47 8.47 -4.01 1.41
CA GLU A 47 7.75 -4.89 2.34
C GLU A 47 6.53 -4.18 2.92
N LEU A 48 5.49 -4.93 3.26
CA LEU A 48 4.26 -4.35 3.82
C LEU A 48 4.50 -3.99 5.28
N THR A 49 4.52 -2.69 5.61
CA THR A 49 4.80 -2.21 6.97
C THR A 49 3.54 -1.84 7.73
N SER A 50 2.47 -1.42 7.04
CA SER A 50 1.22 -1.05 7.71
C SER A 50 -0.01 -1.34 6.86
N ILE A 51 -1.06 -1.85 7.51
CA ILE A 51 -2.41 -1.93 6.96
C ILE A 51 -3.33 -1.18 7.91
N ARG A 52 -3.91 -0.08 7.45
CA ARG A 52 -4.81 0.73 8.27
C ARG A 52 -6.14 0.90 7.56
N LYS A 53 -7.22 0.55 8.25
CA LYS A 53 -8.53 1.08 7.88
C LYS A 53 -8.50 2.56 8.24
N LYS A 54 -9.10 3.42 7.40
CA LYS A 54 -9.35 4.81 7.83
C LYS A 54 -10.04 4.70 9.19
N PRO A 55 -9.61 5.43 10.25
CA PRO A 55 -10.44 5.52 11.42
C PRO A 55 -11.79 6.01 10.90
N THR A 56 -12.83 5.18 11.07
CA THR A 56 -14.18 5.70 11.03
C THR A 56 -14.14 6.80 12.06
N GLN A 57 -14.25 8.03 11.58
CA GLN A 57 -14.43 9.20 12.42
C GLN A 57 -15.75 8.92 13.14
N SER A 58 -15.65 8.30 14.31
CA SER A 58 -16.74 8.13 15.24
C SER A 58 -16.87 9.48 15.91
N GLU A 59 -17.75 10.30 15.36
CA GLU A 59 -18.43 11.36 16.11
C GLU A 59 -19.93 11.12 15.94
#